data_AF-A0A3D3X4E3-F1
#
_entry.id   AF-A0A3D3X4E3-F1
#
_cell.length_a   1.000
_cell.length_b   1.000
_cell.length_c   1.000
_cell.angle_alpha   90.00
_cell.angle_beta   90.00
_cell.angle_gamma   90.00
#
_symmetry.space_group_name_H-M   'P 1'
#
loop_
_entity.id
_entity.type
_entity.pdbx_description
1 polymer ?
#
loop_
_entity_poly.entity_id
_entity_poly.type
_entity_poly.pdbx_seq_one_letter_code
_entity_poly.pdbx_strand_id
1 'polypeptide(L)'
;RDIDPSVNDLSGVYCYDIDDLQGVVEQNREERKEQSNLAEKIILEEQEKVMQWFETQSVIPLVKNLRESFSETVELELQKTLGRLGSLSEKQQAEVEKMARVLTNKLLHKPSTRLKHLSGREDLHLYLETLSELFDLDPNHSKQESISQPALKLLKK
;
A
#
# COMPACT_ATOMS: atom_id res chain seq x y z
N ARG A 1 -17.85 48.20 -33.47
CA ARG A 1 -17.42 47.80 -34.83
C ARG A 1 -16.59 48.95 -35.36
N ASP A 2 -15.32 48.69 -35.62
CA ASP A 2 -14.36 49.75 -35.99
C ASP A 2 -14.12 49.82 -37.50
N ILE A 3 -14.72 48.90 -38.26
CA ILE A 3 -14.64 48.76 -39.72
C ILE A 3 -16.05 48.72 -40.30
N ASP A 4 -16.29 49.46 -41.38
CA ASP A 4 -17.58 49.49 -42.08
C ASP A 4 -17.81 48.17 -42.85
N PRO A 5 -18.94 47.45 -42.68
CA PRO A 5 -19.20 46.18 -43.36
C PRO A 5 -19.17 46.24 -44.90
N SER A 6 -19.36 47.42 -45.50
CA SER A 6 -19.31 47.64 -46.94
C SER A 6 -17.94 47.36 -47.57
N VAL A 7 -16.88 47.20 -46.77
CA VAL A 7 -15.55 46.80 -47.29
C VAL A 7 -15.53 45.37 -47.83
N ASN A 8 -16.52 44.52 -47.50
CA ASN A 8 -16.68 43.17 -48.08
C ASN A 8 -17.06 43.18 -49.56
N ASP A 9 -17.51 44.32 -50.11
CA ASP A 9 -17.85 44.44 -51.53
C ASP A 9 -16.58 44.61 -52.42
N LEU A 10 -15.42 44.85 -51.81
CA LEU A 10 -14.14 44.96 -52.52
C LEU A 10 -13.54 43.57 -52.79
N SER A 11 -13.16 43.32 -54.04
CA SER A 11 -12.57 42.04 -54.45
C SER A 11 -11.31 41.72 -53.65
N GLY A 12 -11.32 40.58 -52.94
CA GLY A 12 -10.20 40.08 -52.14
C GLY A 12 -10.15 40.61 -50.70
N VAL A 13 -11.14 41.39 -50.24
CA VAL A 13 -11.22 41.90 -48.86
C VAL A 13 -12.32 41.14 -48.11
N TYR A 14 -11.97 40.62 -46.92
CA TYR A 14 -12.91 39.95 -46.02
C TYR A 14 -12.86 40.63 -44.65
N CYS A 15 -14.01 41.06 -44.15
CA CYS A 15 -14.24 41.62 -42.83
C CYS A 15 -14.99 40.59 -42.00
N TYR A 16 -14.34 40.13 -40.93
CA TYR A 16 -14.95 39.28 -39.89
C TYR A 16 -15.14 40.12 -38.64
N ASP A 17 -16.26 39.96 -37.95
CA ASP A 17 -16.51 40.61 -36.67
C ASP A 17 -16.64 39.61 -35.50
N ILE A 18 -17.01 40.12 -34.34
CA ILE A 18 -17.14 39.32 -33.11
C ILE A 18 -18.26 38.28 -33.26
N ASP A 19 -19.31 38.58 -34.03
CA ASP A 19 -20.44 37.68 -34.25
C ASP A 19 -20.03 36.54 -35.19
N ASP A 20 -19.19 36.81 -36.20
CA ASP A 20 -18.60 35.78 -37.09
C ASP A 20 -17.71 34.78 -36.34
N LEU A 21 -17.10 35.21 -35.22
CA LEU A 21 -16.26 34.36 -34.37
C LEU A 21 -17.07 33.51 -33.37
N GLN A 22 -18.35 33.80 -33.14
CA GLN A 22 -19.16 33.07 -32.15
C GLN A 22 -19.27 31.57 -32.48
N GLY A 23 -19.42 31.22 -33.76
CA GLY A 23 -19.48 29.81 -34.19
C GLY A 23 -18.19 29.05 -33.90
N VAL A 24 -17.04 29.67 -34.13
CA VAL A 24 -15.72 29.09 -33.82
C VAL A 24 -15.52 28.97 -32.30
N VAL A 25 -16.00 29.94 -31.52
CA VAL A 25 -15.91 29.91 -30.06
C VAL A 25 -16.77 28.79 -29.48
N GLU A 26 -17.99 28.57 -29.98
CA GLU A 26 -18.87 27.51 -29.51
C GLU A 26 -18.34 26.13 -29.90
N GLN A 27 -17.85 25.95 -31.14
CA GLN A 27 -17.18 24.71 -31.55
C GLN A 27 -15.98 24.39 -30.64
N ASN A 28 -15.11 25.37 -30.38
CA ASN A 28 -13.98 25.20 -29.45
C ASN A 28 -14.43 24.86 -28.03
N ARG A 29 -15.61 25.35 -27.60
CA ARG A 29 -16.16 25.06 -26.28
C ARG A 29 -16.67 23.62 -26.20
N GLU A 30 -17.35 23.14 -27.23
CA GLU A 30 -17.79 21.75 -27.35
C GLU A 30 -16.57 20.81 -27.38
N GLU A 31 -15.57 21.09 -28.20
CA GLU A 31 -14.32 20.32 -28.25
C GLU A 31 -13.62 20.27 -26.89
N ARG A 32 -13.50 21.42 -26.19
CA ARG A 32 -12.93 21.45 -24.83
C ARG A 32 -13.75 20.63 -23.83
N LYS A 33 -15.08 20.61 -23.96
CA LYS A 33 -15.96 19.82 -23.10
C LYS A 33 -15.74 18.32 -23.33
N GLU A 34 -15.61 17.90 -24.58
CA GLU A 34 -15.27 16.51 -24.92
C GLU A 34 -13.91 16.10 -24.35
N GLN A 35 -12.88 16.95 -24.52
CA GLN A 35 -11.56 16.71 -23.94
C GLN A 35 -11.59 16.65 -22.40
N SER A 36 -12.40 17.49 -21.76
CA SER A 36 -12.60 17.45 -20.30
C SER A 36 -13.19 16.12 -19.84
N ASN A 37 -14.19 15.59 -20.55
CA ASN A 37 -14.79 14.30 -20.23
C ASN A 37 -13.76 13.15 -20.38
N LEU A 38 -12.91 13.21 -21.41
CA LEU A 38 -11.83 12.24 -21.59
C LEU A 38 -10.81 12.32 -20.44
N ALA A 39 -10.42 13.52 -20.03
CA ALA A 39 -9.51 13.73 -18.91
C ALA A 39 -10.11 13.21 -17.60
N GLU A 40 -11.40 13.45 -17.35
CA GLU A 40 -12.09 12.95 -16.15
C GLU A 40 -12.10 11.42 -16.10
N LYS A 41 -12.30 10.75 -17.24
CA LYS A 41 -12.19 9.29 -17.32
C LYS A 41 -10.80 8.78 -16.93
N ILE A 42 -9.75 9.43 -17.43
CA ILE A 42 -8.35 9.09 -17.08
C ILE A 42 -8.13 9.27 -15.57
N ILE A 43 -8.62 10.38 -15.01
CA ILE A 43 -8.49 10.66 -13.57
C ILE A 43 -9.16 9.56 -12.73
N LEU A 44 -10.36 9.13 -13.11
CA LEU A 44 -11.08 8.06 -12.40
C LEU A 44 -10.32 6.71 -12.47
N GLU A 45 -9.78 6.36 -13.64
CA GLU A 45 -8.97 5.16 -13.81
C GLU A 45 -7.69 5.20 -12.96
N GLU A 46 -7.01 6.36 -12.89
CA GLU A 46 -5.82 6.53 -12.04
C GLU A 46 -6.16 6.58 -10.56
N GLN A 47 -7.29 7.16 -10.17
CA GLN A 47 -7.77 7.19 -8.79
C GLN A 47 -7.94 5.76 -8.25
N GLU A 48 -8.52 4.85 -9.04
CA GLU A 48 -8.69 3.46 -8.64
C GLU A 48 -7.34 2.77 -8.42
N LYS A 49 -6.38 2.97 -9.32
CA LYS A 49 -5.01 2.42 -9.18
C LYS A 49 -4.32 2.94 -7.92
N VAL A 50 -4.48 4.22 -7.61
CA VAL A 50 -3.91 4.84 -6.40
C VAL A 50 -4.56 4.26 -5.14
N MET A 51 -5.88 4.07 -5.12
CA MET A 51 -6.57 3.44 -3.99
C MET A 51 -6.09 2.00 -3.75
N GLN A 52 -6.01 1.20 -4.82
CA GLN A 52 -5.44 -0.15 -4.75
C GLN A 52 -3.99 -0.13 -4.25
N TRP A 53 -3.19 0.85 -4.69
CA TRP A 53 -1.83 1.02 -4.21
C TRP A 53 -1.78 1.35 -2.72
N PHE A 54 -2.63 2.26 -2.22
CA PHE A 54 -2.71 2.55 -0.78
C PHE A 54 -3.09 1.33 0.05
N GLU A 55 -4.01 0.50 -0.43
CA GLU A 55 -4.35 -0.76 0.23
C GLU A 55 -3.14 -1.70 0.33
N THR A 56 -2.29 -1.76 -0.70
CA THR A 56 -1.05 -2.56 -0.63
C THR A 56 -0.08 -2.09 0.44
N GLN A 57 -0.09 -0.78 0.78
CA GLN A 57 0.77 -0.23 1.83
C GLN A 57 0.36 -0.71 3.23
N SER A 58 -0.92 -1.05 3.44
CA SER A 58 -1.41 -1.53 4.74
C SER A 58 -0.82 -2.89 5.15
N VAL A 59 -0.45 -3.72 4.17
CA VAL A 59 0.06 -5.09 4.39
C VAL A 59 1.57 -5.09 4.69
N ILE A 60 2.30 -4.08 4.22
CA ILE A 60 3.76 -4.02 4.33
C ILE A 60 4.22 -4.03 5.80
N PRO A 61 3.66 -3.23 6.73
CA PRO A 61 4.01 -3.28 8.14
C PRO A 61 3.81 -4.68 8.75
N LEU A 62 2.70 -5.35 8.44
CA LEU A 62 2.43 -6.68 8.99
C LEU A 62 3.45 -7.73 8.52
N VAL A 63 3.79 -7.72 7.23
CA VAL A 63 4.82 -8.62 6.68
C VAL A 63 6.18 -8.35 7.30
N LYS A 64 6.48 -7.09 7.62
CA LYS A 64 7.71 -6.71 8.31
C LYS A 64 7.71 -7.27 9.74
N ASN A 65 6.67 -7.00 10.52
CA ASN A 65 6.55 -7.47 11.91
C ASN A 65 6.62 -9.01 11.99
N LEU A 66 5.96 -9.71 11.07
CA LEU A 66 6.02 -11.18 10.97
C LEU A 66 7.46 -11.67 10.77
N ARG A 67 8.20 -11.03 9.88
CA ARG A 67 9.60 -11.41 9.60
C ARG A 67 10.52 -11.12 10.78
N GLU A 68 10.31 -10.01 11.46
CA GLU A 68 11.10 -9.62 12.63
C GLU A 68 10.85 -10.60 13.79
N SER A 69 9.59 -10.88 14.14
CA SER A 69 9.21 -11.83 15.19
C SER A 69 9.84 -13.23 14.99
N PHE A 70 9.78 -13.76 13.76
CA PHE A 70 10.40 -15.05 13.45
C PHE A 70 11.94 -15.00 13.50
N SER A 71 12.54 -13.90 13.05
CA SER A 71 13.99 -13.75 13.07
C SER A 71 14.52 -13.67 14.49
N GLU A 72 13.85 -12.93 15.37
CA GLU A 72 14.16 -12.84 16.80
C GLU A 72 14.03 -14.20 17.49
N THR A 73 12.95 -14.93 17.22
CA THR A 73 12.75 -16.28 17.76
C THR A 73 13.86 -17.23 17.35
N VAL A 74 14.25 -17.20 16.07
CA VAL A 74 15.33 -18.05 15.54
C VAL A 74 16.67 -17.66 16.12
N GLU A 75 16.97 -16.37 16.27
CA GLU A 75 18.22 -15.89 16.86
C GLU A 75 18.35 -16.31 18.33
N LEU A 76 17.27 -16.18 19.11
CA LEU A 76 17.23 -16.64 20.50
C LEU A 76 17.46 -18.14 20.63
N GLU A 77 16.78 -18.96 19.82
CA GLU A 77 16.96 -20.41 19.85
C GLU A 77 18.33 -20.83 19.35
N LEU A 78 18.90 -20.10 18.40
CA LEU A 78 20.22 -20.38 17.88
C LEU A 78 21.30 -20.08 18.93
N GLN A 79 21.21 -18.96 19.64
CA GLN A 79 22.10 -18.65 20.78
C GLN A 79 22.03 -19.73 21.86
N LYS A 80 20.82 -20.16 22.25
CA LYS A 80 20.63 -21.25 23.23
C LYS A 80 21.24 -22.57 22.74
N THR A 81 21.04 -22.88 21.46
CA THR A 81 21.49 -24.15 20.86
C THR A 81 23.01 -24.19 20.72
N LEU A 82 23.64 -23.11 20.25
CA LEU A 82 25.09 -22.99 20.18
C LEU A 82 25.73 -23.06 21.57
N GLY A 83 25.12 -22.45 22.59
CA GLY A 83 25.58 -22.56 23.98
C GLY A 83 25.52 -23.99 24.54
N ARG A 84 24.62 -24.85 24.02
CA ARG A 84 24.47 -26.25 24.43
C ARG A 84 25.31 -27.24 23.61
N LEU A 85 25.64 -26.93 22.36
CA LEU A 85 26.35 -27.84 21.45
C LEU A 85 27.85 -28.01 21.76
N GLY A 86 28.39 -27.29 22.74
CA GLY A 86 29.82 -27.35 23.09
C GLY A 86 30.71 -26.65 22.05
N SER A 87 32.00 -26.99 22.00
CA SER A 87 32.98 -26.33 21.13
C SER A 87 32.85 -26.75 19.66
N LEU A 88 31.95 -26.09 18.94
CA LEU A 88 31.95 -26.02 17.48
C LEU A 88 33.05 -25.08 16.99
N SER A 89 33.67 -25.40 15.85
CA SER A 89 34.51 -24.42 15.15
C SER A 89 33.66 -23.26 14.62
N GLU A 90 34.25 -22.07 14.44
CA GLU A 90 33.58 -20.90 13.87
C GLU A 90 32.89 -21.21 12.54
N LYS A 91 33.53 -22.03 11.68
CA LYS A 91 32.96 -22.47 10.41
C LYS A 91 31.69 -23.30 10.60
N GLN A 92 31.64 -24.19 11.60
CA GLN A 92 30.46 -25.00 11.88
C GLN A 92 29.33 -24.16 12.47
N GLN A 93 29.65 -23.20 13.35
CA GLN A 93 28.66 -22.25 13.88
C GLN A 93 28.01 -21.45 12.75
N ALA A 94 28.82 -20.92 11.83
CA ALA A 94 28.34 -20.17 10.68
C ALA A 94 27.43 -20.99 9.75
N GLU A 95 27.71 -22.29 9.53
CA GLU A 95 26.84 -23.15 8.72
C GLU A 95 25.51 -23.44 9.42
N VAL A 96 25.47 -23.58 10.75
CA VAL A 96 24.23 -23.74 11.52
C VAL A 96 23.38 -22.46 11.45
N GLU A 97 24.00 -21.30 11.63
CA GLU A 97 23.36 -19.98 11.46
C GLU A 97 22.76 -19.81 10.08
N LYS A 98 23.54 -20.12 9.04
CA LYS A 98 23.11 -20.05 7.66
C LYS A 98 21.94 -20.99 7.40
N MET A 99 21.98 -22.22 7.91
CA MET A 99 20.90 -23.19 7.78
C MET A 99 19.60 -22.66 8.39
N ALA A 100 19.65 -22.11 9.61
CA ALA A 100 18.49 -21.55 10.30
C ALA A 100 17.90 -20.34 9.53
N ARG A 101 18.75 -19.42 9.07
CA ARG A 101 18.33 -18.29 8.23
C ARG A 101 17.69 -18.73 6.92
N VAL A 102 18.28 -19.71 6.22
CA VAL A 102 17.75 -20.24 4.96
C VAL A 102 16.40 -20.92 5.16
N LEU A 103 16.24 -21.73 6.20
CA LEU A 103 14.96 -22.36 6.55
C LEU A 103 13.88 -21.33 6.81
N THR A 104 14.18 -20.34 7.66
CA THR A 104 13.26 -19.26 8.02
C THR A 104 12.83 -18.46 6.79
N ASN A 105 13.78 -18.09 5.92
CA ASN A 105 13.49 -17.40 4.66
C ASN A 105 12.59 -18.24 3.74
N LYS A 106 12.85 -19.55 3.61
CA LYS A 106 12.03 -20.45 2.80
C LYS A 106 10.60 -20.58 3.34
N LEU A 107 10.43 -20.69 4.65
CA LEU A 107 9.13 -20.76 5.31
C LEU A 107 8.33 -19.47 5.14
N LEU A 108 8.98 -18.31 5.33
CA LEU A 108 8.33 -17.00 5.29
C LEU A 108 8.10 -16.46 3.87
N HIS A 109 8.77 -17.01 2.85
CA HIS A 109 8.61 -16.55 1.48
C HIS A 109 7.15 -16.66 1.01
N LYS A 110 6.53 -17.83 1.10
CA LYS A 110 5.15 -18.04 0.62
C LYS A 110 4.11 -17.19 1.37
N PRO A 111 4.07 -17.17 2.73
CA PRO A 111 3.15 -16.32 3.48
C PRO A 111 3.34 -14.84 3.17
N SER A 112 4.59 -14.35 3.13
CA SER A 112 4.87 -12.93 2.84
C SER A 112 4.40 -12.52 1.46
N THR A 113 4.64 -13.36 0.44
CA THR A 113 4.22 -13.09 -0.93
C THR A 113 2.70 -13.17 -1.05
N ARG A 114 2.06 -14.15 -0.40
CA ARG A 114 0.60 -14.26 -0.38
C ARG A 114 -0.06 -13.05 0.26
N LEU A 115 0.42 -12.60 1.42
CA LEU A 115 -0.05 -11.39 2.09
C LEU A 115 -0.03 -10.19 1.13
N LYS A 116 1.09 -9.93 0.46
CA LYS A 116 1.19 -8.83 -0.51
C LYS A 116 0.18 -8.95 -1.66
N HIS A 117 -0.16 -10.16 -2.09
CA HIS A 117 -1.17 -10.40 -3.13
C HIS A 117 -2.62 -10.32 -2.64
N LEU A 118 -2.87 -10.30 -1.32
CA LEU A 118 -4.22 -10.10 -0.77
C LEU A 118 -4.64 -8.62 -0.79
N SER A 119 -3.71 -7.70 -1.05
CA SER A 119 -3.99 -6.27 -1.27
C SER A 119 -5.01 -6.10 -2.40
N GLY A 120 -6.08 -5.33 -2.18
CA GLY A 120 -7.18 -5.19 -3.15
C GLY A 120 -8.40 -6.08 -2.88
N ARG A 121 -8.37 -6.93 -1.85
CA ARG A 121 -9.56 -7.71 -1.45
C ARG A 121 -10.39 -6.96 -0.42
N GLU A 122 -11.71 -7.00 -0.57
CA GLU A 122 -12.65 -6.43 0.41
C GLU A 122 -12.47 -7.01 1.82
N ASP A 123 -12.11 -8.29 1.91
CA ASP A 123 -11.89 -9.04 3.15
C ASP A 123 -10.47 -8.95 3.72
N LEU A 124 -9.61 -8.09 3.15
CA LEU A 124 -8.20 -7.95 3.56
C LEU A 124 -8.07 -7.67 5.07
N HIS A 125 -8.87 -6.76 5.60
CA HIS A 125 -8.83 -6.36 7.01
C HIS A 125 -8.99 -7.56 7.96
N LEU A 126 -9.91 -8.49 7.67
CA LEU A 126 -10.14 -9.68 8.47
C LEU A 126 -8.94 -10.63 8.45
N TYR A 127 -8.31 -10.80 7.28
CA TYR A 127 -7.09 -11.60 7.16
C TYR A 127 -5.92 -10.99 7.93
N LEU A 128 -5.77 -9.67 7.89
CA LEU A 128 -4.71 -8.96 8.62
C LEU A 128 -4.92 -9.08 10.13
N GLU A 129 -6.15 -8.88 10.61
CA GLU A 129 -6.50 -9.03 12.03
C GLU A 129 -6.24 -10.45 12.53
N THR A 130 -6.71 -11.47 11.80
CA THR A 130 -6.48 -12.88 12.15
C THR A 130 -4.99 -13.21 12.24
N LEU A 131 -4.17 -12.71 11.30
CA LEU A 131 -2.73 -12.96 11.31
C LEU A 131 -2.02 -12.18 12.41
N SER A 132 -2.47 -10.97 12.71
CA SER A 132 -1.95 -10.20 13.84
C SER A 132 -2.20 -10.91 15.16
N GLU A 133 -3.38 -11.49 15.35
CA GLU A 133 -3.72 -12.25 16.57
C GLU A 133 -2.95 -13.58 16.64
N LEU A 134 -2.93 -14.37 15.56
CA LEU A 134 -2.27 -15.68 15.55
C LEU A 134 -0.76 -15.64 15.80
N PHE A 135 -0.11 -14.53 15.43
CA PHE A 135 1.34 -14.37 15.50
C PHE A 135 1.79 -13.23 16.41
N ASP A 136 0.87 -12.61 17.16
CA ASP A 136 1.12 -11.46 18.05
C ASP A 136 1.96 -10.34 17.37
N LEU A 137 1.49 -9.88 16.21
CA LEU A 137 2.27 -8.97 15.33
C LEU A 137 1.92 -7.49 15.51
N ASP A 138 0.96 -7.18 16.38
CA ASP A 138 0.48 -5.82 16.58
C ASP A 138 1.12 -5.20 17.84
N PRO A 139 2.00 -4.18 17.69
CA PRO A 139 2.65 -3.51 18.82
C PRO A 139 1.67 -2.75 19.74
N ASN A 140 0.40 -2.59 19.33
CA ASN A 140 -0.65 -2.01 20.18
C ASN A 140 -1.49 -3.03 20.96
N HIS A 141 -1.51 -4.31 20.54
CA HIS A 141 -2.25 -5.37 21.24
C HIS A 141 -1.51 -5.86 22.49
N SER A 142 -0.19 -5.97 22.41
CA SER A 142 0.70 -6.41 23.50
C SER A 142 0.73 -5.46 24.72
N LYS A 143 0.19 -4.23 24.61
CA LYS A 143 0.03 -3.31 25.76
C LYS A 143 -1.25 -3.54 26.58
N GLN A 144 -2.24 -4.29 26.09
CA GLN A 144 -3.49 -4.48 26.81
C GLN A 144 -3.48 -5.70 27.75
N GLU A 145 -2.60 -6.68 27.55
CA GLU A 145 -2.51 -7.85 28.45
C GLU A 145 -1.67 -7.61 29.73
N SER A 146 -0.90 -6.52 29.81
CA SER A 146 -0.09 -6.21 31.00
C SER A 146 -0.80 -5.39 32.09
N ILE A 147 -2.10 -5.09 31.92
CA ILE A 147 -2.95 -4.46 32.96
C ILE A 147 -4.12 -5.40 33.34
N SER A 148 -3.81 -6.62 33.79
CA SER A 148 -4.69 -7.29 34.77
C SER A 148 -4.00 -8.44 35.48
N GLN A 149 -3.38 -8.10 36.60
CA GLN A 149 -3.48 -8.80 37.89
C GLN A 149 -2.74 -7.93 38.92
N PRO A 150 -3.07 -7.93 40.24
CA PRO A 150 -3.93 -8.84 40.99
C PRO A 150 -4.84 -8.17 42.05
N ALA A 151 -6.00 -8.75 42.41
CA ALA A 151 -6.54 -8.74 43.79
C ALA A 151 -7.97 -9.30 43.85
N LEU A 152 -8.10 -10.61 44.07
CA LEU A 152 -9.21 -11.15 44.87
C LEU A 152 -8.62 -12.11 45.91
N LYS A 153 -7.86 -11.53 46.85
CA LYS A 153 -7.83 -12.04 48.23
C LYS A 153 -8.85 -11.22 49.01
N LEU A 154 -9.54 -11.89 49.94
CA LEU A 154 -10.57 -11.40 50.87
C LEU A 154 -11.96 -11.40 50.21
N LEU A 155 -12.91 -12.25 50.58
CA LEU A 155 -13.31 -12.60 51.94
C LEU A 155 -13.46 -14.12 52.19
N LYS A 156 -12.77 -14.62 53.21
CA LYS A 156 -13.32 -15.64 54.11
C LYS A 156 -14.07 -14.91 55.23
N LYS A 157 -15.38 -15.08 55.29
CA LYS A 157 -16.16 -15.53 56.47
C LYS A 157 -17.65 -15.46 56.14
#